data_AF-L2FKE7-F1
#
_entry.id   AF-L2FKE7-F1
#
_cell.length_a   1.000
_cell.length_b   1.000
_cell.length_c   1.000
_cell.angle_alpha   90.00
_cell.angle_beta   90.00
_cell.angle_gamma   90.00
#
_symmetry.space_group_name_H-M   'P 1'
#
loop_
_entity.id
_entity.type
_entity.pdbx_description
1 polymer ?
#
loop_
_entity_poly.entity_id
_entity_poly.type
_entity_poly.pdbx_seq_one_letter_code
_entity_poly.pdbx_strand_id
1 'polypeptide(L)'
;MPGMIPRSSAGNETVVPNKGHIAIHEVGHWFGLYHTFHGRFCDGINDQVADTPAQAGASSGCPVGRDSCPDAPGLDPIHNFMDYSDDTCTTEFTPGQEERMHQQFEVYRRWQG
;
A
#
# COMPACT_ATOMS: atom_id res chain seq x y z
N MET A 1 -4.69 -9.11 10.24
CA MET A 1 -4.94 -8.82 8.81
C MET A 1 -4.35 -9.97 7.99
N PRO A 2 -5.04 -10.57 7.03
CA PRO A 2 -4.47 -11.65 6.23
C PRO A 2 -3.40 -11.11 5.28
N GLY A 3 -2.12 -11.33 5.58
CA GLY A 3 -1.01 -11.09 4.64
C GLY A 3 0.16 -10.27 5.18
N MET A 4 -0.10 -9.20 5.94
CA MET A 4 0.97 -8.47 6.62
C MET A 4 1.21 -9.10 8.00
N ILE A 5 1.95 -10.22 8.01
CA ILE A 5 2.37 -10.85 9.26
C ILE A 5 3.34 -9.87 9.95
N PRO A 6 3.07 -9.43 11.19
CA PRO A 6 4.09 -8.79 11.99
C PRO A 6 5.21 -9.81 12.10
N ARG A 7 6.32 -9.62 11.40
CA ARG A 7 7.49 -10.51 11.53
C ARG A 7 8.11 -10.26 12.90
N SER A 8 7.44 -10.77 13.94
CA SER A 8 8.01 -10.90 15.27
C SER A 8 9.10 -11.94 15.17
N SER A 9 10.31 -11.54 15.57
CA SER A 9 11.50 -12.37 15.71
C SER A 9 11.20 -13.70 16.40
N ALA A 10 10.97 -14.76 15.63
CA ALA A 10 10.98 -16.12 16.10
C ALA A 10 11.69 -16.98 15.05
N GLY A 11 12.99 -17.19 15.27
CA GLY A 11 13.77 -18.21 14.57
C GLY A 11 14.52 -17.74 13.33
N ASN A 12 15.79 -17.36 13.52
CA ASN A 12 16.90 -17.49 12.56
C ASN A 12 16.70 -17.05 11.09
N GLU A 13 15.85 -16.07 10.82
CA GLU A 13 15.85 -15.32 9.57
C GLU A 13 16.29 -13.88 9.83
N THR A 14 16.99 -13.29 8.87
CA THR A 14 17.44 -11.89 8.87
C THR A 14 16.38 -10.99 9.50
N VAL A 15 16.72 -10.31 10.58
CA VAL A 15 15.83 -9.35 11.25
C VAL A 15 15.54 -8.24 10.25
N VAL A 16 14.40 -8.30 9.58
CA VAL A 16 13.91 -7.19 8.76
C VAL A 16 13.63 -6.04 9.74
N PRO A 17 14.29 -4.87 9.59
CA PRO A 17 14.06 -3.74 10.47
C PRO A 17 12.58 -3.35 10.48
N ASN A 18 11.96 -3.40 11.66
CA ASN A 18 10.60 -2.93 11.86
C ASN A 18 10.64 -1.41 12.12
N LYS A 19 10.19 -0.61 11.15
CA LYS A 19 10.13 0.85 11.23
C LYS A 19 8.75 1.35 11.66
N GLY A 20 7.82 0.43 11.93
CA GLY A 20 6.44 0.74 12.30
C GLY A 20 5.57 1.11 11.11
N HIS A 21 5.96 0.78 9.87
CA HIS A 21 5.18 1.15 8.68
C HIS A 21 3.84 0.41 8.61
N ILE A 22 3.69 -0.72 9.31
CA ILE A 22 2.38 -1.34 9.55
C ILE A 22 1.37 -0.34 10.14
N ALA A 23 1.77 0.52 11.08
CA ALA A 23 0.86 1.50 11.64
C ALA A 23 0.44 2.54 10.60
N ILE A 24 1.35 2.93 9.70
CA ILE A 24 1.06 3.84 8.59
C ILE A 24 0.07 3.20 7.63
N HIS A 25 0.29 1.92 7.27
CA HIS A 25 -0.61 1.12 6.42
C HIS A 25 -2.03 1.06 6.98
N GLU A 26 -2.18 0.68 8.26
CA GLU A 26 -3.49 0.56 8.89
C GLU A 26 -4.18 1.93 9.08
N VAL A 27 -3.42 3.00 9.31
CA VAL A 27 -3.97 4.37 9.31
C VAL A 27 -4.44 4.75 7.91
N GLY A 28 -3.72 4.36 6.85
CA GLY A 28 -4.16 4.53 5.46
C GLY A 28 -5.51 3.86 5.20
N HIS A 29 -5.70 2.62 5.65
CA HIS A 29 -7.00 1.96 5.62
C HIS A 29 -8.07 2.68 6.44
N TRP A 30 -7.71 3.19 7.63
CA TRP A 30 -8.63 3.98 8.43
C TRP A 30 -9.06 5.26 7.69
N PHE A 31 -8.21 5.84 6.84
CA PHE A 31 -8.57 6.96 5.94
C PHE A 31 -9.12 6.52 4.57
N GLY A 32 -9.49 5.25 4.39
CA GLY A 32 -10.22 4.78 3.21
C GLY A 32 -9.35 4.50 1.98
N LEU A 33 -8.05 4.30 2.17
CA LEU A 33 -7.18 3.75 1.12
C LEU A 33 -7.35 2.24 1.02
N TYR A 34 -7.34 1.73 -0.21
CA TYR A 34 -7.26 0.29 -0.48
C TYR A 34 -5.81 -0.13 -0.68
N HIS A 35 -5.56 -1.45 -0.69
CA HIS A 35 -4.28 -1.95 -1.18
C HIS A 35 -4.06 -1.53 -2.62
N THR A 36 -2.82 -1.21 -2.99
CA THR A 36 -2.45 -0.85 -4.37
C THR A 36 -2.81 -1.94 -5.39
N PHE A 37 -2.86 -3.20 -4.93
CA PHE A 37 -3.26 -4.37 -5.71
C PHE A 37 -4.75 -4.75 -5.55
N HIS A 38 -5.59 -3.83 -5.10
CA HIS A 38 -7.03 -4.07 -5.00
C HIS A 38 -7.61 -4.34 -6.40
N GLY A 39 -8.63 -5.21 -6.47
CA GLY A 39 -9.18 -5.68 -7.75
C GLY A 39 -8.32 -6.72 -8.46
N ARG A 40 -7.00 -6.53 -8.54
CA ARG A 40 -6.03 -7.44 -9.21
C ARG A 40 -6.21 -7.54 -10.74
N PHE A 41 -6.90 -6.58 -11.36
CA PHE A 41 -7.29 -6.65 -12.78
C PHE A 41 -6.38 -5.85 -13.71
N CYS A 42 -5.28 -5.25 -13.20
CA CYS A 42 -4.39 -4.39 -13.97
C CYS A 42 -5.15 -3.30 -14.75
N ASP A 43 -6.26 -2.81 -14.20
CA ASP A 43 -7.07 -1.77 -14.82
C ASP A 43 -6.68 -0.38 -14.27
N GLY A 44 -7.23 0.69 -14.83
CA GLY A 44 -6.88 2.04 -14.41
C GLY A 44 -7.49 2.49 -13.08
N ILE A 45 -8.34 1.67 -12.44
CA ILE A 45 -9.03 2.05 -11.20
C ILE A 45 -8.48 1.29 -10.00
N ASN A 46 -8.04 0.03 -10.10
CA ASN A 46 -7.48 -0.82 -9.00
C ASN A 46 -7.87 -0.42 -7.56
N ASP A 47 -7.13 0.50 -6.94
CA ASP A 47 -7.27 0.97 -5.55
C ASP A 47 -8.10 2.26 -5.38
N GLN A 48 -8.81 2.66 -6.43
CA GLN A 48 -9.56 3.90 -6.62
C GLN A 48 -8.73 5.18 -6.53
N VAL A 49 -7.43 5.11 -6.87
CA VAL A 49 -6.53 6.26 -6.94
C VAL A 49 -5.77 6.27 -8.27
N ALA A 50 -6.06 7.26 -9.11
CA ALA A 50 -5.60 7.29 -10.51
C ALA A 50 -4.07 7.42 -10.70
N ASP A 51 -3.35 7.96 -9.71
CA ASP A 51 -1.89 8.11 -9.77
C ASP A 51 -1.12 6.96 -9.11
N THR A 52 -1.82 5.92 -8.65
CA THR A 52 -1.19 4.68 -8.19
C THR A 52 -1.05 3.72 -9.38
N PRO A 53 0.18 3.32 -9.78
CA PRO A 53 0.39 2.33 -10.83
C PRO A 53 -0.35 1.01 -10.58
N ALA A 54 -0.74 0.34 -11.65
CA ALA A 54 -1.51 -0.89 -11.57
C ALA A 54 -0.70 -2.07 -11.01
N GLN A 55 -1.32 -2.87 -10.15
CA GLN A 55 -0.66 -4.02 -9.50
C GLN A 55 -1.61 -5.22 -9.40
N ALA A 56 -1.20 -6.39 -9.88
CA ALA A 56 -2.02 -7.61 -9.88
C ALA A 56 -2.00 -8.37 -8.53
N GLY A 57 -1.06 -8.04 -7.66
CA GLY A 57 -0.95 -8.67 -6.34
C GLY A 57 0.16 -8.09 -5.49
N ALA A 58 0.06 -8.30 -4.18
CA ALA A 58 1.03 -7.86 -3.18
C ALA A 58 2.48 -8.18 -3.53
N SER A 59 3.38 -7.24 -3.25
CA SER A 59 4.82 -7.49 -3.22
C SER A 59 5.23 -8.16 -1.90
N SER A 60 6.39 -8.81 -1.89
CA SER A 60 7.04 -9.30 -0.66
C SER A 60 8.53 -8.97 -0.71
N GLY A 61 9.13 -8.59 0.42
CA GLY A 61 10.52 -8.14 0.42
C GLY A 61 10.63 -6.71 -0.15
N CYS A 62 11.74 -6.43 -0.84
CA CYS A 62 11.94 -5.19 -1.58
C CYS A 62 12.42 -5.50 -3.01
N PRO A 63 11.53 -6.01 -3.88
CA PRO A 63 11.89 -6.43 -5.24
C PRO A 63 12.16 -5.23 -6.13
N VAL A 64 13.27 -5.21 -6.86
CA VAL A 64 13.60 -4.11 -7.80
C VAL A 64 13.01 -4.40 -9.17
N GLY A 65 12.34 -3.42 -9.76
CA GLY A 65 11.82 -3.50 -11.14
C GLY A 65 10.64 -4.46 -11.30
N ARG A 66 9.88 -4.71 -10.23
CA ARG A 66 8.70 -5.57 -10.28
C ARG A 66 7.62 -4.90 -11.13
N ASP A 67 7.10 -5.64 -12.10
CA ASP A 67 6.03 -5.22 -12.97
C ASP A 67 5.08 -6.40 -13.15
N SER A 68 3.95 -6.35 -12.44
CA SER A 68 2.91 -7.36 -12.51
C SER A 68 1.84 -7.05 -13.57
N CYS A 69 1.90 -5.84 -14.15
CA CYS A 69 0.92 -5.31 -15.10
C CYS A 69 1.65 -4.65 -16.29
N PRO A 70 2.38 -5.42 -17.13
CA PRO A 70 3.29 -4.87 -18.14
C PRO A 70 2.60 -4.15 -19.30
N ASP A 71 1.30 -4.39 -19.49
CA ASP A 71 0.46 -3.70 -20.48
C ASP A 71 -0.15 -2.39 -19.93
N ALA A 72 0.06 -2.09 -18.65
CA ALA A 72 -0.35 -0.86 -17.97
C ALA A 72 0.87 0.06 -17.73
N PRO A 73 0.66 1.38 -17.60
CA PRO A 73 1.77 2.30 -17.35
C PRO A 73 2.31 2.19 -15.92
N GLY A 74 3.64 2.17 -15.80
CA GLY A 74 4.36 2.22 -14.51
C GLY A 74 4.85 0.84 -14.04
N LEU A 75 5.69 0.84 -13.00
CA LEU A 75 6.07 -0.37 -12.27
C LEU A 75 5.14 -0.56 -11.08
N ASP A 76 5.12 -1.76 -10.51
CA ASP A 76 4.38 -2.01 -9.28
C ASP A 76 4.84 -1.01 -8.19
N PRO A 77 3.92 -0.40 -7.44
CA PRO A 77 4.22 0.65 -6.46
C PRO A 77 4.80 0.07 -5.16
N ILE A 78 5.94 -0.62 -5.26
CA ILE A 78 6.61 -1.34 -4.16
C ILE A 78 6.99 -0.46 -2.96
N HIS A 79 7.12 0.85 -3.18
CA HIS A 79 7.47 1.84 -2.15
C HIS A 79 6.24 2.43 -1.46
N ASN A 80 5.04 2.10 -1.93
CA ASN A 80 3.81 2.62 -1.38
C ASN A 80 3.47 1.94 -0.05
N PHE A 81 3.04 2.72 0.95
CA PHE A 81 2.63 2.16 2.24
C PHE A 81 1.43 1.21 2.15
N MET A 82 0.64 1.26 1.08
CA MET A 82 -0.51 0.39 0.86
C MET A 82 -0.18 -0.94 0.13
N ASP A 83 1.09 -1.20 -0.20
CA ASP A 83 1.58 -2.52 -0.61
C ASP A 83 2.04 -3.35 0.60
N TYR A 84 2.43 -4.61 0.39
CA TYR A 84 2.99 -5.51 1.43
C TYR A 84 4.52 -5.67 1.37
N SER A 85 5.21 -4.78 0.65
CA SER A 85 6.66 -4.69 0.70
C SER A 85 7.16 -4.48 2.13
N ASP A 86 8.40 -4.91 2.39
CA ASP A 86 9.02 -4.78 3.71
C ASP A 86 9.18 -3.29 4.11
N ASP A 87 9.15 -3.01 5.42
CA ASP A 87 9.37 -1.67 6.00
C ASP A 87 10.65 -0.95 5.52
N THR A 88 11.66 -1.71 5.08
CA THR A 88 12.88 -1.14 4.51
C THR A 88 12.67 -0.50 3.13
N CYS A 89 11.59 -0.90 2.44
CA CYS A 89 11.26 -0.53 1.07
C CYS A 89 10.18 0.56 1.00
N THR A 90 9.19 0.55 1.89
CA THR A 90 8.07 1.49 1.80
C THR A 90 8.45 2.88 2.33
N THR A 91 8.06 3.93 1.63
CA THR A 91 8.44 5.32 1.94
C THR A 91 7.36 6.37 1.66
N GLU A 92 6.28 6.04 0.94
CA GLU A 92 5.40 7.08 0.38
C GLU A 92 3.91 6.71 0.30
N PHE A 93 3.10 7.76 0.29
CA PHE A 93 1.76 7.78 -0.32
C PHE A 93 1.84 8.61 -1.61
N THR A 94 0.92 8.40 -2.54
CA THR A 94 0.78 9.28 -3.70
C THR A 94 -0.03 10.54 -3.35
N PRO A 95 0.12 11.65 -4.10
CA PRO A 95 -0.75 12.82 -3.95
C PRO A 95 -2.25 12.48 -4.06
N GLY A 96 -2.62 11.58 -4.96
CA GLY A 96 -4.01 11.10 -5.09
C GLY A 96 -4.50 10.31 -3.87
N GLN A 97 -3.62 9.54 -3.23
CA GLN A 97 -3.94 8.87 -1.96
C GLN A 97 -4.17 9.91 -0.84
N GLU A 98 -3.33 10.94 -0.74
CA GLU A 98 -3.54 12.03 0.22
C GLU A 98 -4.88 12.73 0.00
N GLU A 99 -5.21 13.06 -1.25
CA GLU A 99 -6.50 13.67 -1.59
C GLU A 99 -7.67 12.76 -1.18
N ARG A 100 -7.59 11.46 -1.50
CA ARG A 100 -8.60 10.49 -1.11
C ARG A 100 -8.76 10.41 0.41
N MET A 101 -7.66 10.39 1.17
CA MET A 101 -7.70 10.38 2.64
C MET A 101 -8.47 11.59 3.19
N HIS A 102 -8.22 12.79 2.64
CA HIS A 102 -8.96 13.99 3.01
C HIS A 102 -10.45 13.88 2.68
N GLN A 103 -10.79 13.43 1.46
CA GLN A 103 -12.20 13.25 1.05
C GLN A 103 -12.93 12.25 1.96
N GLN A 104 -12.31 11.11 2.28
CA GLN A 104 -12.91 10.08 3.15
C GLN A 104 -13.07 10.57 4.59
N PHE A 105 -12.13 11.38 5.10
CA PHE A 105 -12.27 12.00 6.41
C PHE A 105 -13.46 12.96 6.45
N GLU A 106 -13.55 13.86 5.47
CA GLU A 106 -14.63 14.84 5.37
C GLU A 106 -16.02 14.20 5.30
N VAL A 107 -16.16 13.11 4.54
CA VAL A 107 -17.45 12.42 4.38
C VAL A 107 -17.85 11.61 5.61
N TYR A 108 -16.91 10.90 6.24
CA TYR A 108 -17.27 9.84 7.20
C TYR A 108 -16.79 10.06 8.63
N ARG A 109 -15.83 10.96 8.87
CA ARG A 109 -15.14 11.09 10.18
C ARG A 109 -15.15 12.50 10.74
N ARG A 110 -15.37 13.52 9.90
CA ARG A 110 -15.51 14.89 10.35
C ARG A 110 -16.69 15.02 11.30
N TRP A 111 -16.40 15.42 12.53
CA TRP A 111 -17.43 15.72 13.52
C TRP A 111 -18.26 16.93 13.06
N GLN A 112 -19.59 16.81 13.15
CA GLN A 112 -20.53 17.81 12.64
C GLN A 112 -21.24 18.63 13.73
N GLY A 113 -20.81 18.54 15.00
CA GLY A 113 -21.48 19.21 16.13
C GLY A 113 -22.46 18.29 16.82
#